data_AF-A0A2E7RPM2-F1
#
_entry.id   AF-A0A2E7RPM2-F1
#
_cell.length_a   1.000
_cell.length_b   1.000
_cell.length_c   1.000
_cell.angle_alpha   90.00
_cell.angle_beta   90.00
_cell.angle_gamma   90.00
#
_symmetry.space_group_name_H-M   'P 1'
#
loop_
_entity.id
_entity.type
_entity.pdbx_description
1 polymer ?
#
loop_
_entity_poly.entity_id
_entity_poly.type
_entity_poly.pdbx_seq_one_letter_code
_entity_poly.pdbx_strand_id
1 'polypeptide(L)'
;MTEELINKFVDPGEFSSRRDGADGRTDPSGRYPRAEYVGVSSVNNVATGAKTKNVYLGGSAPNVDLDLSTEPTSDYTQNQVKETASGHVIEYDDTYGRERIMLRHRTGSGVEMRADGSVIISSTKNSVKITAADEKVIVEGDGEVIYNGNLKMRVAGDFDMEVGGDFNVKVGGDVEKNIRGSYIKEVIENYEKRIVGNSASFIVGAATETTFGNKNNIIKGNFDNTVEGNTEFAVKGEILMTSADGVIVTSPDVNIVASSLSVLGDSGTIGGANMVYYGHTAHIPRVNSTSVHATAMYATTFHGDLNGVADKADEANKAGTAAIGATGTGGTPTVNSTTAADSDTSQPTTATISDLINNSSLGVRVVEVDTFGDLKNATDRTADYGGISKFDLTTEAARSKLRDPNNLNNTTFIATLLSDGTISKNFVNSTAPNFGRVVSADKIAVRGTESMGKQSAQTRLFTNT
;
A
#
# COMPACT_ATOMS: atom_id res chain seq x y z
N MET A 1 -27.29 53.42 -34.23
CA MET A 1 -27.58 54.86 -34.05
C MET A 1 -27.62 55.11 -32.55
N THR A 2 -26.46 55.26 -31.91
CA THR A 2 -25.54 56.42 -31.83
C THR A 2 -25.82 57.27 -30.60
N GLU A 3 -24.78 57.40 -29.78
CA GLU A 3 -24.68 57.91 -28.41
C GLU A 3 -24.92 59.42 -28.25
N GLU A 4 -25.83 60.03 -29.01
CA GLU A 4 -25.82 61.49 -29.20
C GLU A 4 -27.04 62.25 -28.66
N LEU A 5 -27.67 61.81 -27.55
CA LEU A 5 -28.83 62.54 -26.98
C LEU A 5 -28.91 62.70 -25.45
N ILE A 6 -27.86 62.41 -24.66
CA ILE A 6 -27.91 62.60 -23.18
C ILE A 6 -26.87 63.61 -22.68
N ASN A 7 -26.60 64.69 -23.42
CA ASN A 7 -25.67 65.73 -22.96
C ASN A 7 -26.17 67.17 -23.11
N LYS A 8 -27.36 67.41 -22.57
CA LYS A 8 -27.95 68.73 -22.25
C LYS A 8 -28.94 68.42 -21.13
N PHE A 9 -28.78 68.83 -19.88
CA PHE A 9 -28.46 70.15 -19.35
C PHE A 9 -27.81 69.98 -17.96
N VAL A 10 -26.54 70.36 -17.79
CA VAL A 10 -26.04 70.85 -16.50
C VAL A 10 -25.03 71.94 -16.82
N ASP A 11 -25.26 73.15 -16.31
CA ASP A 11 -24.35 74.29 -16.47
C ASP A 11 -23.05 74.02 -15.69
N PRO A 12 -21.86 74.11 -16.33
CA PRO A 12 -20.57 74.01 -15.63
C PRO A 12 -20.43 75.01 -14.48
N GLY A 13 -21.14 76.14 -14.51
CA GLY A 13 -21.17 77.14 -13.45
C GLY A 13 -21.88 76.67 -12.17
N GLU A 14 -22.87 75.79 -12.28
CA GLU A 14 -23.65 75.29 -11.13
C GLU A 14 -22.84 74.33 -10.23
N PHE A 15 -21.79 73.70 -10.78
CA PHE A 15 -20.82 72.93 -10.01
C PHE A 15 -19.79 73.80 -9.27
N SER A 16 -19.55 75.04 -9.72
CA SER A 16 -18.53 75.92 -9.15
C SER A 16 -19.03 76.73 -7.94
N SER A 17 -20.33 76.92 -7.79
CA SER A 17 -20.95 77.74 -6.73
C SER A 17 -21.14 77.03 -5.38
N ARG A 18 -20.81 75.74 -5.26
CA ARG A 18 -20.86 74.99 -3.99
C ARG A 18 -19.54 74.98 -3.20
N ARG A 19 -18.56 75.81 -3.57
CA ARG A 19 -17.21 75.87 -2.97
C ARG A 19 -17.08 76.86 -1.79
N ASP A 20 -18.14 77.14 -1.05
CA ASP A 20 -18.04 77.93 0.18
C ASP A 20 -18.25 77.04 1.42
N GLY A 21 -17.16 76.75 2.12
CA GLY A 21 -17.05 75.74 3.18
C GLY A 21 -17.56 76.18 4.55
N ALA A 22 -18.69 76.89 4.61
CA ALA A 22 -19.25 77.40 5.86
C ALA A 22 -20.53 76.68 6.34
N ASP A 23 -21.10 75.75 5.57
CA ASP A 23 -22.28 74.97 5.97
C ASP A 23 -21.98 73.47 5.90
N GLY A 24 -22.25 72.72 6.98
CA GLY A 24 -22.00 71.28 7.13
C GLY A 24 -22.81 70.38 6.20
N ARG A 25 -23.48 70.98 5.20
CA ARG A 25 -24.22 70.35 4.11
C ARG A 25 -23.52 70.43 2.76
N THR A 26 -22.39 71.14 2.67
CA THR A 26 -21.55 71.13 1.47
C THR A 26 -20.75 69.84 1.42
N ASP A 27 -20.70 69.20 0.25
CA ASP A 27 -19.80 68.06 -0.03
C ASP A 27 -18.59 68.58 -0.82
N PRO A 28 -17.47 68.91 -0.16
CA PRO A 28 -16.29 69.49 -0.83
C PRO A 28 -15.62 68.50 -1.78
N SER A 29 -15.94 67.21 -1.66
CA SER A 29 -15.38 66.14 -2.50
C SER A 29 -16.23 65.86 -3.75
N GLY A 30 -17.45 66.41 -3.84
CA GLY A 30 -18.38 66.15 -4.95
C GLY A 30 -18.74 64.67 -5.11
N ARG A 31 -18.64 63.88 -4.04
CA ARG A 31 -18.88 62.43 -4.03
C ARG A 31 -20.37 62.09 -3.99
N TYR A 32 -21.19 63.03 -3.54
CA TYR A 32 -22.65 62.93 -3.45
C TYR A 32 -23.35 64.05 -4.26
N PRO A 33 -24.48 63.74 -4.92
CA PRO A 33 -25.03 62.39 -5.09
C PRO A 33 -24.10 61.52 -5.94
N ARG A 34 -24.11 60.20 -5.71
CA ARG A 34 -23.38 59.26 -6.59
C ARG A 34 -23.92 59.43 -8.02
N ALA A 35 -23.12 59.11 -9.03
CA ALA A 35 -23.53 59.21 -10.44
C ALA A 35 -24.91 58.54 -10.73
N GLU A 36 -25.19 57.42 -10.06
CA GLU A 36 -26.45 56.67 -10.15
C GLU A 36 -27.68 57.39 -9.53
N TYR A 37 -27.47 58.51 -8.83
CA TYR A 37 -28.50 59.34 -8.19
C TYR A 37 -28.52 60.78 -8.73
N VAL A 38 -27.78 61.10 -9.79
CA VAL A 38 -27.82 62.43 -10.41
C VAL A 38 -29.12 62.59 -11.20
N GLY A 39 -29.94 63.58 -10.84
CA GLY A 39 -31.19 63.89 -11.53
C GLY A 39 -32.35 62.91 -11.26
N VAL A 40 -32.18 61.96 -10.33
CA VAL A 40 -33.21 60.98 -9.92
C VAL A 40 -33.38 61.00 -8.39
N SER A 41 -34.40 60.29 -7.89
CA SER A 41 -34.68 60.20 -6.46
C SER A 41 -33.47 59.73 -5.65
N SER A 42 -33.25 60.29 -4.46
CA SER A 42 -32.17 59.88 -3.55
C SER A 42 -32.46 58.58 -2.78
N VAL A 43 -33.60 57.95 -3.05
CA VAL A 43 -33.98 56.66 -2.50
C VAL A 43 -33.05 55.57 -3.03
N ASN A 44 -32.67 54.61 -2.19
CA ASN A 44 -31.79 53.51 -2.59
C ASN A 44 -32.39 52.71 -3.77
N ASN A 45 -31.64 52.58 -4.87
CA ASN A 45 -32.06 51.82 -6.05
C ASN A 45 -32.39 50.35 -5.75
N VAL A 46 -31.81 49.78 -4.68
CA VAL A 46 -32.16 48.43 -4.20
C VAL A 46 -33.54 48.41 -3.55
N ALA A 47 -33.86 49.43 -2.73
CA ALA A 47 -35.18 49.55 -2.12
C ALA A 47 -36.28 49.70 -3.18
N THR A 48 -36.03 50.45 -4.25
CA THR A 48 -37.00 50.62 -5.35
C THR A 48 -37.12 49.43 -6.30
N GLY A 49 -36.34 48.36 -6.11
CA GLY A 49 -36.27 47.23 -7.05
C GLY A 49 -35.54 47.52 -8.37
N ALA A 50 -35.10 48.76 -8.63
CA ALA A 50 -34.33 49.13 -9.82
C ALA A 50 -32.96 48.43 -9.91
N LYS A 51 -32.43 47.94 -8.79
CA LYS A 51 -31.18 47.16 -8.72
C LYS A 51 -31.31 46.02 -7.73
N THR A 52 -31.03 44.79 -8.13
CA THR A 52 -30.99 43.66 -7.21
C THR A 52 -29.58 43.42 -6.69
N LYS A 53 -29.46 43.03 -5.42
CA LYS A 53 -28.21 42.61 -4.79
C LYS A 53 -28.46 41.31 -4.06
N ASN A 54 -27.60 40.32 -4.31
CA ASN A 54 -27.59 39.02 -3.63
C ASN A 54 -26.24 38.81 -2.96
N VAL A 55 -26.14 37.84 -2.06
CA VAL A 55 -24.84 37.31 -1.63
C VAL A 55 -24.16 36.58 -2.80
N TYR A 56 -22.85 36.32 -2.68
CA TYR A 56 -22.11 35.65 -3.71
C TYR A 56 -22.61 34.20 -3.88
N LEU A 57 -23.14 33.89 -5.06
CA LEU A 57 -23.67 32.57 -5.44
C LEU A 57 -22.76 31.85 -6.46
N GLY A 58 -21.51 32.30 -6.61
CA GLY A 58 -20.59 31.72 -7.58
C GLY A 58 -19.91 30.45 -7.07
N GLY A 59 -19.39 29.64 -8.00
CA GLY A 59 -18.70 28.38 -7.69
C GLY A 59 -19.45 27.13 -8.13
N SER A 60 -20.13 27.17 -9.27
CA SER A 60 -20.79 25.98 -9.84
C SER A 60 -19.77 24.84 -9.99
N ALA A 61 -19.99 23.77 -9.24
CA ALA A 61 -19.47 22.46 -9.59
C ALA A 61 -20.41 21.86 -10.66
N PRO A 62 -19.89 21.15 -11.67
CA PRO A 62 -20.72 20.48 -12.65
C PRO A 62 -21.77 19.61 -11.97
N ASN A 63 -23.03 19.73 -12.40
CA ASN A 63 -24.20 18.97 -11.92
C ASN A 63 -24.71 19.28 -10.50
N VAL A 64 -24.31 20.39 -9.89
CA VAL A 64 -24.92 20.86 -8.64
C VAL A 64 -25.97 21.91 -8.96
N ASP A 65 -27.24 21.58 -8.71
CA ASP A 65 -28.32 22.55 -8.66
C ASP A 65 -28.45 23.06 -7.22
N LEU A 66 -28.53 24.38 -7.07
CA LEU A 66 -28.75 25.01 -5.76
C LEU A 66 -30.24 25.04 -5.39
N ASP A 67 -31.12 24.64 -6.32
CA ASP A 67 -32.59 24.59 -6.17
C ASP A 67 -33.18 25.91 -5.64
N LEU A 68 -32.59 27.03 -6.08
CA LEU A 68 -33.01 28.36 -5.66
C LEU A 68 -34.15 28.87 -6.53
N SER A 69 -35.25 29.27 -5.91
CA SER A 69 -36.39 29.85 -6.62
C SER A 69 -36.05 31.21 -7.26
N THR A 70 -36.74 31.54 -8.37
CA THR A 70 -36.62 32.84 -9.04
C THR A 70 -37.43 33.89 -8.27
N GLU A 71 -36.78 34.97 -7.85
CA GLU A 71 -37.43 36.04 -7.09
C GLU A 71 -37.99 37.16 -8.01
N PRO A 72 -39.18 37.74 -7.73
CA PRO A 72 -39.70 38.92 -8.43
C PRO A 72 -38.91 40.22 -8.13
N THR A 73 -39.23 41.34 -8.76
CA THR A 73 -38.62 42.63 -8.39
C THR A 73 -39.17 43.15 -7.06
N SER A 74 -38.35 43.85 -6.26
CA SER A 74 -38.78 44.40 -4.96
C SER A 74 -39.77 45.55 -5.17
N ASP A 75 -40.76 45.65 -4.29
CA ASP A 75 -41.65 46.80 -4.16
C ASP A 75 -41.04 47.81 -3.18
N TYR A 76 -40.97 49.08 -3.61
CA TYR A 76 -40.43 50.17 -2.81
C TYR A 76 -41.10 50.33 -1.43
N THR A 77 -42.40 50.05 -1.35
CA THR A 77 -43.16 50.22 -0.10
C THR A 77 -42.92 49.08 0.89
N GLN A 78 -42.38 47.96 0.41
CA GLN A 78 -42.20 46.73 1.16
C GLN A 78 -40.71 46.38 1.38
N ASN A 79 -39.79 47.02 0.65
CA ASN A 79 -38.35 46.78 0.80
C ASN A 79 -37.64 47.87 1.62
N GLN A 80 -37.03 47.47 2.74
CA GLN A 80 -36.22 48.31 3.60
C GLN A 80 -34.73 47.98 3.45
N VAL A 81 -33.98 48.90 2.83
CA VAL A 81 -32.53 48.73 2.58
C VAL A 81 -31.70 49.78 3.29
N LYS A 82 -30.73 49.33 4.08
CA LYS A 82 -29.65 50.15 4.62
C LYS A 82 -28.34 49.85 3.91
N GLU A 83 -27.92 50.77 3.04
CA GLU A 83 -26.61 50.71 2.38
C GLU A 83 -25.66 51.75 2.98
N THR A 84 -24.49 51.30 3.43
CA THR A 84 -23.43 52.20 3.94
C THR A 84 -22.62 52.81 2.79
N ALA A 85 -21.94 53.93 3.05
CA ALA A 85 -21.10 54.60 2.05
C ALA A 85 -20.02 53.69 1.42
N SER A 86 -19.54 52.69 2.17
CA SER A 86 -18.55 51.71 1.73
C SER A 86 -19.14 50.46 1.03
N GLY A 87 -20.48 50.35 0.94
CA GLY A 87 -21.16 49.29 0.18
C GLY A 87 -21.61 48.07 0.98
N HIS A 88 -21.60 48.11 2.32
CA HIS A 88 -22.31 47.09 3.13
C HIS A 88 -23.82 47.29 3.00
N VAL A 89 -24.56 46.20 2.91
CA VAL A 89 -26.02 46.21 2.71
C VAL A 89 -26.68 45.33 3.76
N ILE A 90 -27.71 45.88 4.39
CA ILE A 90 -28.71 45.13 5.16
C ILE A 90 -30.05 45.37 4.46
N GLU A 91 -30.77 44.30 4.15
CA GLU A 91 -32.05 44.35 3.45
C GLU A 91 -33.07 43.49 4.20
N TYR A 92 -34.26 44.06 4.40
CA TYR A 92 -35.47 43.40 4.87
C TYR A 92 -36.54 43.70 3.83
N ASP A 93 -36.91 42.70 3.04
CA ASP A 93 -37.88 42.84 1.96
C ASP A 93 -39.15 42.06 2.32
N ASP A 94 -40.30 42.74 2.38
CA ASP A 94 -41.63 42.17 2.58
C ASP A 94 -42.42 42.09 1.26
N THR A 95 -41.75 42.27 0.11
CA THR A 95 -42.39 42.16 -1.21
C THR A 95 -42.95 40.77 -1.40
N TYR A 96 -44.23 40.66 -1.78
CA TYR A 96 -44.90 39.38 -1.94
C TYR A 96 -44.17 38.44 -2.91
N GLY A 97 -43.76 37.26 -2.42
CA GLY A 97 -42.98 36.28 -3.19
C GLY A 97 -41.48 36.56 -3.26
N ARG A 98 -40.99 37.59 -2.55
CA ARG A 98 -39.56 37.91 -2.35
C ARG A 98 -39.28 38.31 -0.89
N GLU A 99 -40.00 37.72 0.03
CA GLU A 99 -39.76 37.91 1.45
C GLU A 99 -38.34 37.46 1.79
N ARG A 100 -37.43 38.39 2.09
CA ARG A 100 -36.01 38.05 2.28
C ARG A 100 -35.30 38.93 3.29
N ILE A 101 -34.31 38.33 3.95
CA ILE A 101 -33.38 39.01 4.84
C ILE A 101 -31.97 38.80 4.32
N MET A 102 -31.25 39.89 4.04
CA MET A 102 -29.86 39.82 3.58
C MET A 102 -28.95 40.70 4.44
N LEU A 103 -27.87 40.09 4.95
CA LEU A 103 -26.73 40.78 5.53
C LEU A 103 -25.50 40.55 4.65
N ARG A 104 -25.09 41.59 3.92
CA ARG A 104 -24.04 41.49 2.91
C ARG A 104 -22.89 42.47 3.16
N HIS A 105 -21.68 41.94 3.14
CA HIS A 105 -20.44 42.70 3.05
C HIS A 105 -20.19 43.21 1.63
N ARG A 106 -19.46 44.33 1.50
CA ARG A 106 -19.21 44.98 0.19
C ARG A 106 -18.58 44.05 -0.86
N THR A 107 -17.87 43.01 -0.43
CA THR A 107 -17.22 42.02 -1.31
C THR A 107 -18.19 40.97 -1.84
N GLY A 108 -19.41 40.86 -1.31
CA GLY A 108 -20.40 39.85 -1.70
C GLY A 108 -20.62 38.74 -0.67
N SER A 109 -19.74 38.61 0.33
CA SER A 109 -19.94 37.65 1.43
C SER A 109 -21.08 38.06 2.33
N GLY A 110 -21.79 37.09 2.88
CA GLY A 110 -22.95 37.38 3.71
C GLY A 110 -23.82 36.18 4.00
N VAL A 111 -24.95 36.48 4.62
CA VAL A 111 -26.04 35.55 4.86
C VAL A 111 -27.29 36.09 4.19
N GLU A 112 -27.97 35.24 3.44
CA GLU A 112 -29.24 35.53 2.77
C GLU A 112 -30.26 34.45 3.15
N MET A 113 -31.44 34.88 3.61
CA MET A 113 -32.58 34.02 3.91
C MET A 113 -33.69 34.40 2.93
N ARG A 114 -34.14 33.44 2.12
CA ARG A 114 -35.12 33.64 1.04
C ARG A 114 -36.54 33.26 1.42
N ALA A 115 -37.49 33.65 0.57
CA ALA A 115 -38.92 33.39 0.75
C ALA A 115 -39.26 31.88 0.74
N ASP A 116 -38.49 31.09 -0.02
CA ASP A 116 -38.60 29.63 -0.06
C ASP A 116 -38.03 28.92 1.17
N GLY A 117 -37.47 29.69 2.13
CA GLY A 117 -36.84 29.16 3.34
C GLY A 117 -35.36 28.82 3.18
N SER A 118 -34.80 28.92 1.97
CA SER A 118 -33.38 28.66 1.72
C SER A 118 -32.50 29.66 2.45
N VAL A 119 -31.46 29.16 3.13
CA VAL A 119 -30.45 29.98 3.81
C VAL A 119 -29.10 29.79 3.12
N ILE A 120 -28.57 30.87 2.58
CA ILE A 120 -27.27 30.89 1.90
C ILE A 120 -26.26 31.56 2.82
N ILE A 121 -25.21 30.84 3.19
CA ILE A 121 -24.04 31.38 3.90
C ILE A 121 -22.86 31.36 2.94
N SER A 122 -22.45 32.56 2.49
CA SER A 122 -21.43 32.70 1.45
C SER A 122 -20.22 33.49 1.92
N SER A 123 -19.03 32.95 1.66
CA SER A 123 -17.75 33.64 1.83
C SER A 123 -17.04 33.74 0.47
N THR A 124 -16.49 34.92 0.18
CA THR A 124 -15.70 35.19 -1.04
C THR A 124 -14.21 34.93 -0.81
N LYS A 125 -13.86 34.48 0.40
CA LYS A 125 -12.50 34.13 0.81
C LYS A 125 -12.57 32.87 1.68
N ASN A 126 -12.03 32.92 2.89
CA ASN A 126 -12.02 31.78 3.80
C ASN A 126 -13.34 31.72 4.59
N SER A 127 -13.83 30.51 4.85
CA SER A 127 -14.85 30.24 5.86
C SER A 127 -14.20 29.47 7.01
N VAL A 128 -14.47 29.89 8.24
CA VAL A 128 -13.92 29.28 9.46
C VAL A 128 -15.07 29.07 10.44
N LYS A 129 -15.35 27.80 10.77
CA LYS A 129 -16.32 27.41 11.79
C LYS A 129 -15.57 26.90 13.01
N ILE A 130 -15.77 27.54 14.16
CA ILE A 130 -15.11 27.18 15.42
C ILE A 130 -16.20 26.94 16.46
N THR A 131 -16.23 25.73 17.00
CA THR A 131 -17.14 25.31 18.07
C THR A 131 -16.28 24.88 19.26
N ALA A 132 -16.48 25.49 20.43
CA ALA A 132 -15.64 25.24 21.61
C ALA A 132 -16.01 23.96 22.38
N ALA A 133 -17.23 23.45 22.14
CA ALA A 133 -17.77 22.24 22.73
C ALA A 133 -18.29 21.33 21.61
N ASP A 134 -19.40 20.65 21.84
CA ASP A 134 -19.97 19.70 20.87
C ASP A 134 -20.66 20.40 19.70
N GLU A 135 -20.53 19.82 18.52
CA GLU A 135 -21.27 20.22 17.32
C GLU A 135 -22.11 19.04 16.82
N LYS A 136 -23.36 19.30 16.46
CA LYS A 136 -24.23 18.34 15.78
C LYS A 136 -24.66 18.93 14.45
N VAL A 137 -24.54 18.13 13.40
CA VAL A 137 -25.00 18.47 12.05
C VAL A 137 -26.00 17.40 11.65
N ILE A 138 -27.24 17.83 11.41
CA ILE A 138 -28.34 16.94 11.04
C ILE A 138 -28.88 17.47 9.71
N VAL A 139 -28.95 16.59 8.72
CA VAL A 139 -29.54 16.85 7.41
C VAL A 139 -30.62 15.79 7.23
N GLU A 140 -31.88 16.22 7.19
CA GLU A 140 -33.02 15.28 7.06
C GLU A 140 -33.23 14.83 5.62
N GLY A 141 -32.87 15.68 4.65
CA GLY A 141 -32.85 15.34 3.23
C GLY A 141 -31.47 14.83 2.77
N ASP A 142 -31.23 14.92 1.48
CA ASP A 142 -29.96 14.51 0.88
C ASP A 142 -28.84 15.52 1.18
N GLY A 143 -27.66 15.00 1.52
CA GLY A 143 -26.46 15.80 1.76
C GLY A 143 -25.42 15.59 0.65
N GLU A 144 -25.01 16.68 0.00
CA GLU A 144 -23.89 16.66 -0.95
C GLU A 144 -22.75 17.55 -0.45
N VAL A 145 -21.52 17.00 -0.44
CA VAL A 145 -20.33 17.71 0.03
C VAL A 145 -19.24 17.63 -1.03
N ILE A 146 -18.86 18.79 -1.56
CA ILE A 146 -17.88 18.88 -2.66
C ILE A 146 -16.69 19.73 -2.24
N TYR A 147 -15.50 19.14 -2.35
CA TYR A 147 -14.23 19.84 -2.24
C TYR A 147 -13.52 19.78 -3.59
N ASN A 148 -13.44 20.92 -4.29
CA ASN A 148 -12.71 21.03 -5.57
C ASN A 148 -11.19 20.98 -5.39
N GLY A 149 -10.70 21.15 -4.16
CA GLY A 149 -9.30 20.99 -3.78
C GLY A 149 -9.08 19.77 -2.88
N ASN A 150 -7.97 19.76 -2.17
CA ASN A 150 -7.64 18.65 -1.26
C ASN A 150 -8.47 18.74 0.04
N LEU A 151 -9.00 17.60 0.49
CA LEU A 151 -9.64 17.45 1.81
C LEU A 151 -8.69 16.72 2.77
N LYS A 152 -8.53 17.27 3.98
CA LYS A 152 -7.84 16.60 5.08
C LYS A 152 -8.77 16.52 6.29
N MET A 153 -9.15 15.29 6.66
CA MET A 153 -9.91 15.02 7.87
C MET A 153 -8.98 14.49 8.96
N ARG A 154 -9.07 15.06 10.17
CA ARG A 154 -8.30 14.62 11.34
C ARG A 154 -9.25 14.43 12.51
N VAL A 155 -9.32 13.20 13.01
CA VAL A 155 -10.07 12.84 14.20
C VAL A 155 -9.06 12.36 15.23
N ALA A 156 -9.05 12.99 16.40
CA ALA A 156 -8.09 12.67 17.46
C ALA A 156 -8.56 11.49 18.33
N GLY A 157 -9.87 11.29 18.44
CA GLY A 157 -10.50 10.11 19.03
C GLY A 157 -10.93 9.11 17.95
N ASP A 158 -12.00 8.39 18.24
CA ASP A 158 -12.54 7.36 17.36
C ASP A 158 -13.34 7.97 16.20
N PHE A 159 -13.35 7.28 15.06
CA PHE A 159 -14.09 7.66 13.86
C PHE A 159 -15.01 6.51 13.45
N ASP A 160 -16.26 6.60 13.87
CA ASP A 160 -17.30 5.64 13.53
C ASP A 160 -18.08 6.12 12.31
N MET A 161 -18.25 5.24 11.32
CA MET A 161 -19.03 5.48 10.12
C MET A 161 -20.01 4.34 9.92
N GLU A 162 -21.30 4.66 10.07
CA GLU A 162 -22.39 3.72 9.83
C GLU A 162 -23.16 4.16 8.58
N VAL A 163 -23.38 3.22 7.67
CA VAL A 163 -24.13 3.44 6.42
C VAL A 163 -25.22 2.39 6.37
N GLY A 164 -26.48 2.83 6.45
CA GLY A 164 -27.63 1.91 6.42
C GLY A 164 -27.90 1.28 5.05
N GLY A 165 -27.32 1.84 3.98
CA GLY A 165 -27.37 1.31 2.61
C GLY A 165 -25.98 0.95 2.08
N ASP A 166 -25.73 1.19 0.80
CA ASP A 166 -24.48 0.81 0.15
C ASP A 166 -23.34 1.81 0.41
N PHE A 167 -22.16 1.31 0.76
CA PHE A 167 -20.94 2.11 0.90
C PHE A 167 -20.05 1.98 -0.33
N ASN A 168 -20.15 2.94 -1.25
CA ASN A 168 -19.42 2.96 -2.51
C ASN A 168 -18.20 3.89 -2.44
N VAL A 169 -17.00 3.36 -2.74
CA VAL A 169 -15.76 4.15 -2.76
C VAL A 169 -15.09 4.00 -4.12
N LYS A 170 -14.94 5.12 -4.84
CA LYS A 170 -14.21 5.17 -6.10
C LYS A 170 -13.05 6.15 -5.98
N VAL A 171 -11.84 5.65 -6.21
CA VAL A 171 -10.61 6.44 -6.14
C VAL A 171 -9.92 6.38 -7.50
N GLY A 172 -9.59 7.54 -8.07
CA GLY A 172 -8.90 7.63 -9.36
C GLY A 172 -7.39 7.42 -9.27
N GLY A 173 -6.82 7.60 -8.07
CA GLY A 173 -5.42 7.31 -7.75
C GLY A 173 -5.30 6.16 -6.75
N ASP A 174 -4.31 6.25 -5.86
CA ASP A 174 -3.96 5.18 -4.94
C ASP A 174 -4.77 5.20 -3.64
N VAL A 175 -4.91 4.02 -3.02
CA VAL A 175 -5.47 3.85 -1.67
C VAL A 175 -4.40 3.23 -0.78
N GLU A 176 -3.89 4.00 0.17
CA GLU A 176 -2.98 3.53 1.21
C GLU A 176 -3.72 3.44 2.55
N LYS A 177 -3.57 2.30 3.26
CA LYS A 177 -4.14 2.08 4.59
C LYS A 177 -3.04 1.63 5.54
N ASN A 178 -2.70 2.48 6.51
CA ASN A 178 -1.76 2.16 7.58
C ASN A 178 -2.53 1.99 8.89
N ILE A 179 -2.62 0.75 9.38
CA ILE A 179 -3.36 0.38 10.58
C ILE A 179 -2.35 -0.19 11.57
N ARG A 180 -2.09 0.54 12.66
CA ARG A 180 -1.14 0.12 13.71
C ARG A 180 -1.70 -0.95 14.65
N GLY A 181 -3.03 -0.98 14.79
CA GLY A 181 -3.75 -1.96 15.59
C GLY A 181 -4.23 -3.15 14.74
N SER A 182 -5.27 -3.82 15.23
CA SER A 182 -5.91 -4.92 14.51
C SER A 182 -6.75 -4.42 13.33
N TYR A 183 -6.74 -5.17 12.23
CA TYR A 183 -7.68 -4.99 11.12
C TYR A 183 -8.57 -6.22 11.04
N ILE A 184 -9.86 -6.05 11.31
CA ILE A 184 -10.86 -7.10 11.24
C ILE A 184 -11.79 -6.77 10.08
N LYS A 185 -12.01 -7.74 9.20
CA LYS A 185 -12.94 -7.62 8.09
C LYS A 185 -13.86 -8.84 8.09
N GLU A 186 -15.12 -8.60 8.39
CA GLU A 186 -16.18 -9.59 8.31
C GLU A 186 -17.02 -9.33 7.06
N VAL A 187 -17.27 -10.39 6.28
CA VAL A 187 -18.16 -10.37 5.12
C VAL A 187 -19.02 -11.61 5.21
N ILE A 188 -20.33 -11.41 5.32
CA ILE A 188 -21.30 -12.49 5.55
C ILE A 188 -21.57 -13.26 4.25
N GLU A 189 -21.60 -12.54 3.13
CA GLU A 189 -21.84 -13.12 1.81
C GLU A 189 -20.54 -13.22 1.00
N ASN A 190 -20.52 -12.67 -0.21
CA ASN A 190 -19.45 -12.87 -1.17
C ASN A 190 -18.35 -11.82 -1.02
N TYR A 191 -17.09 -12.24 -1.16
CA TYR A 191 -15.94 -11.36 -1.28
C TYR A 191 -15.13 -11.68 -2.54
N GLU A 192 -15.14 -10.75 -3.51
CA GLU A 192 -14.32 -10.84 -4.70
C GLU A 192 -13.15 -9.85 -4.62
N LYS A 193 -11.93 -10.33 -4.91
CA LYS A 193 -10.73 -9.51 -5.03
C LYS A 193 -10.09 -9.74 -6.40
N ARG A 194 -10.13 -8.71 -7.25
CA ARG A 194 -9.52 -8.74 -8.59
C ARG A 194 -8.34 -7.79 -8.67
N ILE A 195 -7.17 -8.34 -9.00
CA ILE A 195 -5.91 -7.61 -9.11
C ILE A 195 -5.33 -7.91 -10.49
N VAL A 196 -5.10 -6.87 -11.29
CA VAL A 196 -4.51 -7.02 -12.64
C VAL A 196 -2.98 -7.05 -12.56
N GLY A 197 -2.41 -6.28 -11.62
CA GLY A 197 -0.99 -6.27 -11.34
C GLY A 197 -0.59 -7.35 -10.33
N ASN A 198 0.51 -7.07 -9.62
CA ASN A 198 1.09 -8.00 -8.67
C ASN A 198 0.38 -7.91 -7.30
N SER A 199 0.37 -9.03 -6.58
CA SER A 199 -0.06 -9.09 -5.17
C SER A 199 1.04 -9.78 -4.37
N ALA A 200 1.57 -9.09 -3.37
CA ALA A 200 2.53 -9.62 -2.41
C ALA A 200 1.95 -9.51 -1.00
N SER A 201 2.29 -10.49 -0.15
CA SER A 201 1.87 -10.52 1.26
C SER A 201 3.05 -10.98 2.10
N PHE A 202 3.42 -10.18 3.09
CA PHE A 202 4.49 -10.48 4.04
C PHE A 202 3.87 -10.60 5.42
N ILE A 203 3.95 -11.80 6.01
CA ILE A 203 3.37 -12.11 7.32
C ILE A 203 4.52 -12.62 8.19
N VAL A 204 4.94 -11.82 9.17
CA VAL A 204 6.03 -12.16 10.10
C VAL A 204 5.58 -13.19 11.15
N GLY A 205 4.31 -13.13 11.53
CA GLY A 205 3.70 -14.08 12.46
C GLY A 205 3.17 -15.34 11.78
N ALA A 206 2.36 -16.09 12.50
CA ALA A 206 1.65 -17.24 11.94
C ALA A 206 0.54 -16.79 10.98
N ALA A 207 0.43 -17.48 9.84
CA ALA A 207 -0.69 -17.37 8.92
C ALA A 207 -1.49 -18.69 8.93
N THR A 208 -2.77 -18.61 9.26
CA THR A 208 -3.67 -19.77 9.27
C THR A 208 -4.84 -19.49 8.34
N GLU A 209 -5.13 -20.44 7.44
CA GLU A 209 -6.29 -20.39 6.55
C GLU A 209 -7.12 -21.66 6.74
N THR A 210 -8.39 -21.50 7.11
CA THR A 210 -9.33 -22.60 7.30
C THR A 210 -10.48 -22.44 6.32
N THR A 211 -10.68 -23.46 5.48
CA THR A 211 -11.77 -23.49 4.49
C THR A 211 -12.62 -24.72 4.74
N PHE A 212 -13.89 -24.53 5.07
CA PHE A 212 -14.84 -25.64 5.28
C PHE A 212 -15.40 -26.21 3.98
N GLY A 213 -15.37 -25.41 2.92
CA GLY A 213 -15.75 -25.82 1.56
C GLY A 213 -14.54 -26.22 0.72
N ASN A 214 -14.66 -26.03 -0.59
CA ASN A 214 -13.61 -26.35 -1.55
C ASN A 214 -12.57 -25.22 -1.64
N LYS A 215 -11.30 -25.58 -1.80
CA LYS A 215 -10.21 -24.66 -2.13
C LYS A 215 -9.52 -25.13 -3.41
N ASN A 216 -9.45 -24.27 -4.42
CA ASN A 216 -8.89 -24.59 -5.73
C ASN A 216 -7.76 -23.61 -6.06
N ASN A 217 -6.59 -24.14 -6.38
CA ASN A 217 -5.43 -23.36 -6.85
C ASN A 217 -5.26 -23.62 -8.36
N ILE A 218 -5.53 -22.62 -9.21
CA ILE A 218 -5.42 -22.72 -10.66
C ILE A 218 -4.38 -21.70 -11.15
N ILE A 219 -3.23 -22.19 -11.61
CA ILE A 219 -2.09 -21.36 -11.98
C ILE A 219 -1.68 -21.69 -13.42
N LYS A 220 -1.63 -20.67 -14.28
CA LYS A 220 -1.19 -20.81 -15.68
C LYS A 220 0.34 -20.81 -15.81
N GLY A 221 1.01 -20.07 -14.94
CA GLY A 221 2.48 -20.04 -14.83
C GLY A 221 2.99 -21.10 -13.87
N ASN A 222 4.12 -20.80 -13.24
CA ASN A 222 4.74 -21.70 -12.27
C ASN A 222 4.06 -21.56 -10.89
N PHE A 223 3.98 -22.67 -10.17
CA PHE A 223 3.59 -22.72 -8.76
C PHE A 223 4.79 -23.22 -7.95
N ASP A 224 5.47 -22.31 -7.27
CA ASP A 224 6.63 -22.61 -6.42
C ASP A 224 6.19 -22.58 -4.95
N ASN A 225 6.33 -23.72 -4.25
CA ASN A 225 6.09 -23.81 -2.82
C ASN A 225 7.40 -24.17 -2.10
N THR A 226 7.93 -23.23 -1.33
CA THR A 226 9.25 -23.33 -0.71
C THR A 226 9.11 -23.16 0.80
N VAL A 227 9.59 -24.14 1.56
CA VAL A 227 9.45 -24.19 3.02
C VAL A 227 10.79 -24.62 3.62
N GLU A 228 11.35 -23.81 4.52
CA GLU A 228 12.59 -24.14 5.25
C GLU A 228 12.34 -25.18 6.35
N GLY A 229 11.15 -25.13 6.96
CA GLY A 229 10.69 -26.11 7.94
C GLY A 229 10.00 -27.34 7.32
N ASN A 230 9.14 -27.98 8.12
CA ASN A 230 8.43 -29.18 7.68
C ASN A 230 7.19 -28.84 6.85
N THR A 231 6.93 -29.65 5.82
CA THR A 231 5.66 -29.67 5.08
C THR A 231 4.96 -31.00 5.30
N GLU A 232 3.66 -30.98 5.64
CA GLU A 232 2.84 -32.17 5.86
C GLU A 232 1.56 -32.11 5.01
N PHE A 233 1.21 -33.23 4.38
CA PHE A 233 -0.04 -33.40 3.64
C PHE A 233 -0.86 -34.54 4.25
N ALA A 234 -1.78 -34.19 5.16
CA ALA A 234 -2.70 -35.15 5.78
C ALA A 234 -4.06 -35.12 5.07
N VAL A 235 -4.34 -36.13 4.25
CA VAL A 235 -5.56 -36.21 3.44
C VAL A 235 -6.32 -37.48 3.76
N LYS A 236 -7.62 -37.36 4.09
CA LYS A 236 -8.51 -38.52 4.34
C LYS A 236 -8.86 -39.26 3.05
N GLY A 237 -9.02 -38.52 1.96
CA GLY A 237 -9.33 -39.06 0.63
C GLY A 237 -8.07 -39.42 -0.16
N GLU A 238 -8.16 -39.30 -1.47
CA GLU A 238 -7.05 -39.57 -2.40
C GLU A 238 -6.16 -38.33 -2.59
N ILE A 239 -4.86 -38.56 -2.74
CA ILE A 239 -3.91 -37.60 -3.29
C ILE A 239 -3.57 -38.05 -4.71
N LEU A 240 -3.90 -37.22 -5.71
CA LEU A 240 -3.57 -37.47 -7.12
C LEU A 240 -2.49 -36.48 -7.58
N MET A 241 -1.36 -37.02 -8.06
CA MET A 241 -0.27 -36.24 -8.64
C MET A 241 0.01 -36.75 -10.06
N THR A 242 -0.10 -35.87 -11.05
CA THR A 242 0.18 -36.19 -12.45
C THR A 242 1.03 -35.08 -13.07
N SER A 243 1.89 -35.46 -14.01
CA SER A 243 2.76 -34.55 -14.76
C SER A 243 2.98 -35.13 -16.16
N ALA A 244 3.00 -34.28 -17.18
CA ALA A 244 3.26 -34.71 -18.55
C ALA A 244 4.75 -34.99 -18.78
N ASP A 245 5.63 -34.24 -18.11
CA ASP A 245 7.08 -34.32 -18.31
C ASP A 245 7.75 -35.25 -17.29
N GLY A 246 7.38 -35.14 -16.01
CA GLY A 246 7.97 -35.98 -14.96
C GLY A 246 7.60 -35.57 -13.54
N VAL A 247 7.77 -36.53 -12.62
CA VAL A 247 7.66 -36.35 -11.17
C VAL A 247 8.98 -36.77 -10.56
N ILE A 248 9.63 -35.88 -9.82
CA ILE A 248 10.94 -36.11 -9.18
C ILE A 248 10.75 -36.00 -7.67
N VAL A 249 11.16 -37.05 -6.95
CA VAL A 249 11.15 -37.08 -5.49
C VAL A 249 12.57 -37.41 -5.04
N THR A 250 13.19 -36.50 -4.32
CA THR A 250 14.59 -36.62 -3.92
C THR A 250 14.73 -36.23 -2.46
N SER A 251 15.30 -37.14 -1.67
CA SER A 251 15.60 -36.96 -0.25
C SER A 251 16.70 -37.96 0.11
N PRO A 252 17.54 -37.69 1.13
CA PRO A 252 18.43 -38.68 1.70
C PRO A 252 17.69 -39.93 2.21
N ASP A 253 16.43 -39.78 2.64
CA ASP A 253 15.54 -40.87 3.07
C ASP A 253 14.14 -40.72 2.46
N VAL A 254 13.64 -41.78 1.83
CA VAL A 254 12.30 -41.86 1.22
C VAL A 254 11.67 -43.19 1.62
N ASN A 255 10.56 -43.12 2.36
CA ASN A 255 9.80 -44.29 2.81
C ASN A 255 8.43 -44.35 2.12
N ILE A 256 8.17 -45.42 1.38
CA ILE A 256 6.88 -45.67 0.72
C ILE A 256 6.29 -46.96 1.31
N VAL A 257 5.15 -46.85 1.98
CA VAL A 257 4.52 -47.97 2.69
C VAL A 257 3.04 -48.02 2.33
N ALA A 258 2.57 -49.19 1.89
CA ALA A 258 1.16 -49.44 1.60
C ALA A 258 0.85 -50.93 1.79
N SER A 259 -0.40 -51.25 2.17
CA SER A 259 -0.88 -52.65 2.19
C SER A 259 -0.97 -53.25 0.79
N SER A 260 -1.15 -52.41 -0.24
CA SER A 260 -1.10 -52.76 -1.66
C SER A 260 -0.33 -51.68 -2.39
N LEU A 261 0.76 -52.05 -3.07
CA LEU A 261 1.64 -51.13 -3.79
C LEU A 261 1.75 -51.57 -5.26
N SER A 262 1.58 -50.62 -6.18
CA SER A 262 1.80 -50.82 -7.61
C SER A 262 2.81 -49.79 -8.10
N VAL A 263 3.88 -50.27 -8.74
CA VAL A 263 4.90 -49.45 -9.39
C VAL A 263 5.13 -50.04 -10.77
N LEU A 264 4.77 -49.29 -11.81
CA LEU A 264 4.75 -49.76 -13.19
C LEU A 264 5.53 -48.78 -14.08
N GLY A 265 6.30 -49.30 -15.02
CA GLY A 265 7.00 -48.52 -16.05
C GLY A 265 7.29 -49.40 -17.26
N ASP A 266 7.44 -48.77 -18.44
CA ASP A 266 7.78 -49.46 -19.69
C ASP A 266 9.29 -49.77 -19.79
N SER A 267 10.14 -48.84 -19.32
CA SER A 267 11.58 -49.01 -19.23
C SER A 267 12.16 -48.19 -18.08
N GLY A 268 13.35 -48.55 -17.58
CA GLY A 268 14.04 -47.83 -16.51
C GLY A 268 14.89 -48.72 -15.61
N THR A 269 15.42 -48.12 -14.54
CA THR A 269 16.20 -48.83 -13.52
C THR A 269 15.47 -48.78 -12.19
N ILE A 270 15.25 -49.94 -11.58
CA ILE A 270 14.76 -50.06 -10.20
C ILE A 270 15.88 -50.68 -9.38
N GLY A 271 16.38 -49.94 -8.39
CA GLY A 271 17.34 -50.44 -7.41
C GLY A 271 18.70 -49.74 -7.42
N GLY A 272 19.74 -50.47 -7.01
CA GLY A 272 21.09 -49.96 -6.76
C GLY A 272 21.98 -51.05 -6.15
N ALA A 273 23.28 -50.76 -6.00
CA ALA A 273 24.30 -51.75 -5.63
C ALA A 273 24.00 -52.52 -4.32
N ASN A 274 23.30 -51.91 -3.37
CA ASN A 274 23.04 -52.47 -2.03
C ASN A 274 21.55 -52.70 -1.76
N MET A 275 20.74 -52.93 -2.79
CA MET A 275 19.30 -53.15 -2.62
C MET A 275 18.97 -54.60 -2.28
N VAL A 276 18.02 -54.77 -1.36
CA VAL A 276 17.45 -56.07 -1.00
C VAL A 276 16.00 -56.11 -1.46
N TYR A 277 15.66 -57.11 -2.27
CA TYR A 277 14.30 -57.31 -2.75
C TYR A 277 13.68 -58.55 -2.10
N TYR A 278 12.53 -58.38 -1.46
CA TYR A 278 11.69 -59.47 -0.97
C TYR A 278 10.45 -59.57 -1.85
N GLY A 279 10.37 -60.61 -2.68
CA GLY A 279 9.22 -60.87 -3.53
C GLY A 279 8.86 -62.35 -3.51
N HIS A 280 7.57 -62.65 -3.75
CA HIS A 280 7.09 -64.02 -3.83
C HIS A 280 7.37 -64.64 -5.20
N THR A 281 7.16 -63.88 -6.27
CA THR A 281 7.37 -64.31 -7.67
C THR A 281 8.03 -63.18 -8.45
N ALA A 282 8.97 -63.52 -9.32
CA ALA A 282 9.58 -62.59 -10.27
C ALA A 282 9.57 -63.20 -11.68
N HIS A 283 9.05 -62.45 -12.65
CA HIS A 283 9.08 -62.83 -14.06
C HIS A 283 10.22 -62.08 -14.75
N ILE A 284 11.40 -62.70 -14.78
CA ILE A 284 12.61 -62.10 -15.33
C ILE A 284 13.07 -62.96 -16.51
N PRO A 285 12.99 -62.45 -17.76
CA PRO A 285 13.43 -63.20 -18.93
C PRO A 285 14.93 -63.50 -18.93
N ARG A 286 15.73 -62.60 -18.34
CA ARG A 286 17.20 -62.71 -18.28
C ARG A 286 17.74 -62.10 -16.99
N VAL A 287 18.59 -62.85 -16.31
CA VAL A 287 19.37 -62.38 -15.16
C VAL A 287 20.84 -62.32 -15.57
N ASN A 288 21.45 -61.14 -15.53
CA ASN A 288 22.89 -60.97 -15.71
C ASN A 288 23.54 -60.78 -14.33
N SER A 289 24.26 -61.79 -13.84
CA SER A 289 24.90 -61.77 -12.51
C SER A 289 26.19 -62.57 -12.51
N THR A 290 27.18 -62.09 -11.75
CA THR A 290 28.45 -62.81 -11.50
C THR A 290 28.23 -64.09 -10.70
N SER A 291 27.23 -64.13 -9.82
CA SER A 291 26.91 -65.29 -8.99
C SER A 291 25.44 -65.30 -8.59
N VAL A 292 24.81 -66.46 -8.63
CA VAL A 292 23.46 -66.68 -8.11
C VAL A 292 23.54 -67.74 -7.02
N HIS A 293 23.14 -67.37 -5.80
CA HIS A 293 23.03 -68.29 -4.67
C HIS A 293 21.55 -68.60 -4.41
N ALA A 294 21.17 -69.86 -4.54
CA ALA A 294 19.80 -70.31 -4.30
C ALA A 294 19.79 -71.65 -3.56
N THR A 295 18.85 -71.84 -2.64
CA THR A 295 18.65 -73.10 -1.93
C THR A 295 18.24 -74.23 -2.88
N ALA A 296 17.43 -73.91 -3.89
CA ALA A 296 17.05 -74.82 -4.98
C ALA A 296 16.75 -74.02 -6.25
N MET A 297 17.11 -74.58 -7.42
CA MET A 297 16.75 -74.03 -8.73
C MET A 297 16.07 -75.12 -9.57
N TYR A 298 14.88 -74.82 -10.07
CA TYR A 298 14.13 -75.69 -10.96
C TYR A 298 14.03 -75.01 -12.33
N ALA A 299 14.64 -75.61 -13.35
CA ALA A 299 14.56 -75.15 -14.73
C ALA A 299 14.25 -76.33 -15.65
N THR A 300 13.53 -76.08 -16.75
CA THR A 300 13.26 -77.10 -17.78
C THR A 300 14.54 -77.49 -18.53
N THR A 301 15.45 -76.54 -18.71
CA THR A 301 16.74 -76.69 -19.40
C THR A 301 17.77 -75.77 -18.76
N PHE A 302 19.01 -76.26 -18.64
CA PHE A 302 20.18 -75.47 -18.29
C PHE A 302 21.12 -75.46 -19.50
N HIS A 303 21.61 -74.28 -19.88
CA HIS A 303 22.56 -74.11 -20.98
C HIS A 303 23.84 -73.47 -20.44
N GLY A 304 24.99 -74.12 -20.61
CA GLY A 304 26.30 -73.62 -20.17
C GLY A 304 27.30 -74.75 -19.88
N ASP A 305 28.52 -74.37 -19.49
CA ASP A 305 29.53 -75.31 -18.99
C ASP A 305 29.24 -75.62 -17.51
N LEU A 306 28.50 -76.71 -17.26
CA LEU A 306 28.20 -77.16 -15.91
C LEU A 306 29.35 -78.02 -15.36
N ASN A 307 30.32 -77.39 -14.69
CA ASN A 307 31.39 -78.12 -14.03
C ASN A 307 30.86 -78.92 -12.81
N GLY A 308 31.11 -80.23 -12.75
CA GLY A 308 30.76 -81.07 -11.58
C GLY A 308 30.29 -82.50 -11.88
N VAL A 309 29.22 -82.97 -11.21
CA VAL A 309 28.67 -84.32 -11.44
C VAL A 309 28.04 -84.45 -12.84
N ALA A 310 27.70 -83.33 -13.49
CA ALA A 310 27.26 -83.29 -14.88
C ALA A 310 28.36 -83.74 -15.86
N ASP A 311 29.61 -83.29 -15.69
CA ASP A 311 30.76 -83.80 -16.45
C ASP A 311 31.00 -85.30 -16.20
N LYS A 312 30.74 -85.76 -14.96
CA LYS A 312 30.82 -87.19 -14.61
C LYS A 312 29.72 -88.03 -15.26
N ALA A 313 28.56 -87.44 -15.56
CA ALA A 313 27.47 -88.13 -16.25
C ALA A 313 27.78 -88.36 -17.75
N ASP A 314 28.48 -87.43 -18.39
CA ASP A 314 28.98 -87.62 -19.76
C ASP A 314 30.15 -88.63 -19.82
N GLU A 315 31.03 -88.64 -18.83
CA GLU A 315 32.02 -89.71 -18.66
C GLU A 315 31.37 -91.07 -18.34
N ALA A 316 30.23 -91.11 -17.64
CA ALA A 316 29.46 -92.34 -17.41
C ALA A 316 28.76 -92.86 -18.68
N ASN A 317 28.34 -91.98 -19.60
CA ASN A 317 27.88 -92.37 -20.93
C ASN A 317 29.00 -93.03 -21.76
N LYS A 318 30.27 -92.65 -21.56
CA LYS A 318 31.43 -93.38 -22.13
C LYS A 318 31.66 -94.75 -21.47
N ALA A 319 31.33 -94.90 -20.19
CA ALA A 319 31.50 -96.17 -19.47
C ALA A 319 30.49 -97.27 -19.89
N GLY A 320 29.35 -96.89 -20.49
CA GLY A 320 28.34 -97.83 -21.01
C GLY A 320 28.67 -98.52 -22.33
N THR A 321 29.79 -98.19 -23.01
CA THR A 321 30.17 -98.77 -24.32
C THR A 321 31.64 -99.18 -24.46
N ALA A 322 32.33 -99.49 -23.36
CA ALA A 322 33.56 -100.28 -23.45
C ALA A 322 33.18 -101.78 -23.48
N ALA A 323 33.16 -102.51 -24.59
CA ALA A 323 33.87 -102.36 -25.86
C ALA A 323 33.04 -102.87 -27.06
N ILE A 324 33.10 -102.15 -28.19
CA ILE A 324 33.64 -102.60 -29.49
C ILE A 324 33.66 -101.39 -30.44
N GLY A 325 34.86 -100.98 -30.85
CA GLY A 325 35.14 -100.49 -32.21
C GLY A 325 34.84 -99.03 -32.58
N ALA A 326 35.90 -98.39 -33.09
CA ALA A 326 35.99 -97.20 -33.94
C ALA A 326 35.59 -95.83 -33.33
N THR A 327 36.61 -94.97 -33.33
CA THR A 327 36.61 -93.49 -33.24
C THR A 327 35.29 -92.84 -33.64
N GLY A 328 34.48 -92.52 -32.63
CA GLY A 328 33.46 -91.48 -32.70
C GLY A 328 33.92 -90.32 -31.82
N THR A 329 34.34 -89.22 -32.44
CA THR A 329 34.51 -87.94 -31.75
C THR A 329 33.16 -87.58 -31.14
N GLY A 330 33.03 -87.72 -29.81
CA GLY A 330 31.86 -87.23 -29.09
C GLY A 330 31.66 -85.77 -29.46
N GLY A 331 30.52 -85.47 -30.07
CA GLY A 331 30.24 -84.14 -30.58
C GLY A 331 30.37 -83.14 -29.44
N THR A 332 31.31 -82.22 -29.56
CA THR A 332 31.29 -80.97 -28.80
C THR A 332 29.88 -80.40 -28.96
N PRO A 333 29.12 -80.17 -27.87
CA PRO A 333 27.89 -79.40 -27.99
C PRO A 333 28.30 -78.07 -28.62
N THR A 334 27.84 -77.80 -29.84
CA THR A 334 27.98 -76.46 -30.40
C THR A 334 27.07 -75.57 -29.57
N VAL A 335 27.62 -75.00 -28.51
CA VAL A 335 26.96 -73.98 -27.71
C VAL A 335 26.82 -72.78 -28.62
N ASN A 336 25.66 -72.63 -29.25
CA ASN A 336 25.30 -71.39 -29.91
C ASN A 336 25.04 -70.37 -28.80
N SER A 337 26.11 -69.81 -28.25
CA SER A 337 26.08 -68.64 -27.39
C SER A 337 25.77 -67.46 -28.29
N THR A 338 24.51 -67.32 -28.70
CA THR A 338 24.02 -66.04 -29.20
C THR A 338 24.18 -65.06 -28.04
N THR A 339 25.26 -64.30 -28.08
CA THR A 339 25.52 -63.17 -27.19
C THR A 339 24.40 -62.18 -27.47
N ALA A 340 23.34 -62.22 -26.67
CA ALA A 340 22.23 -61.29 -26.80
C ALA A 340 22.75 -59.90 -26.39
N ALA A 341 22.49 -58.90 -27.23
CA ALA A 341 22.89 -57.53 -26.95
C ALA A 341 22.25 -57.07 -25.64
N ASP A 342 23.08 -56.54 -24.73
CA ASP A 342 22.64 -56.05 -23.44
C ASP A 342 21.94 -54.69 -23.61
N SER A 343 20.75 -54.56 -23.01
CA SER A 343 20.10 -53.27 -22.82
C SER A 343 20.39 -52.81 -21.39
N ASP A 344 21.65 -52.50 -21.11
CA ASP A 344 22.09 -52.18 -19.76
C ASP A 344 21.86 -50.72 -19.45
N THR A 345 21.20 -50.47 -18.32
CA THR A 345 21.24 -49.18 -17.66
C THR A 345 22.42 -49.14 -16.69
N SER A 346 22.95 -47.94 -16.40
CA SER A 346 24.05 -47.81 -15.43
C SER A 346 23.56 -48.17 -14.02
N GLN A 347 24.29 -49.05 -13.33
CA GLN A 347 23.97 -49.43 -11.95
C GLN A 347 24.09 -48.20 -11.02
N PRO A 348 23.05 -47.89 -10.23
CA PRO A 348 23.14 -46.86 -9.20
C PRO A 348 24.07 -47.31 -8.06
N THR A 349 25.11 -46.53 -7.77
CA THR A 349 26.04 -46.73 -6.64
C THR A 349 25.85 -45.64 -5.58
N THR A 350 26.38 -45.86 -4.38
CA THR A 350 26.36 -44.84 -3.31
C THR A 350 26.99 -43.52 -3.76
N ALA A 351 28.09 -43.58 -4.52
CA ALA A 351 28.77 -42.38 -5.03
C ALA A 351 27.89 -41.63 -6.03
N THR A 352 27.31 -42.33 -7.01
CA THR A 352 26.45 -41.71 -8.04
C THR A 352 25.16 -41.14 -7.46
N ILE A 353 24.56 -41.81 -6.46
CA ILE A 353 23.35 -41.30 -5.78
C ILE A 353 23.67 -40.11 -4.87
N SER A 354 24.78 -40.15 -4.13
CA SER A 354 25.21 -39.02 -3.31
C SER A 354 25.53 -37.79 -4.16
N ASP A 355 26.16 -37.97 -5.32
CA ASP A 355 26.39 -36.90 -6.28
C ASP A 355 25.07 -36.36 -6.87
N LEU A 356 24.12 -37.25 -7.22
CA LEU A 356 22.80 -36.84 -7.71
C LEU A 356 22.03 -36.02 -6.66
N ILE A 357 22.09 -36.40 -5.39
CA ILE A 357 21.39 -35.69 -4.30
C ILE A 357 22.00 -34.30 -4.07
N ASN A 358 23.32 -34.16 -4.13
CA ASN A 358 24.01 -32.94 -3.68
C ASN A 358 24.40 -31.98 -4.82
N ASN A 359 24.64 -32.47 -6.04
CA ASN A 359 25.29 -31.70 -7.12
C ASN A 359 24.49 -31.66 -8.43
N SER A 360 23.33 -32.34 -8.52
CA SER A 360 22.49 -32.37 -9.72
C SER A 360 21.33 -31.37 -9.66
N SER A 361 20.79 -31.00 -10.82
CA SER A 361 19.53 -30.23 -10.93
C SER A 361 18.30 -30.97 -10.39
N LEU A 362 18.42 -32.30 -10.22
CA LEU A 362 17.41 -33.16 -9.59
C LEU A 362 17.67 -33.38 -8.10
N GLY A 363 18.73 -32.78 -7.55
CA GLY A 363 19.15 -32.93 -6.17
C GLY A 363 18.26 -32.18 -5.17
N VAL A 364 18.59 -32.32 -3.89
CA VAL A 364 17.95 -31.56 -2.81
C VAL A 364 18.29 -30.09 -2.98
N ARG A 365 17.26 -29.24 -2.99
CA ARG A 365 17.43 -27.80 -3.02
C ARG A 365 17.65 -27.29 -1.60
N VAL A 366 18.79 -26.65 -1.34
CA VAL A 366 18.99 -25.91 -0.10
C VAL A 366 18.08 -24.69 -0.13
N VAL A 367 17.17 -24.63 0.83
CA VAL A 367 16.21 -23.54 0.98
C VAL A 367 16.61 -22.75 2.21
N GLU A 368 16.96 -21.49 2.01
CA GLU A 368 17.10 -20.50 3.09
C GLU A 368 16.13 -19.36 2.79
N VAL A 369 15.23 -19.05 3.72
CA VAL A 369 14.25 -17.98 3.55
C VAL A 369 14.60 -16.83 4.49
N ASP A 370 14.97 -15.69 3.91
CA ASP A 370 15.29 -14.46 4.66
C ASP A 370 16.41 -14.66 5.72
N THR A 371 17.54 -15.26 5.33
CA THR A 371 18.67 -15.62 6.21
C THR A 371 19.16 -14.46 7.09
N PHE A 372 19.14 -13.23 6.57
CA PHE A 372 19.57 -12.03 7.30
C PHE A 372 18.44 -11.28 8.00
N GLY A 373 17.19 -11.74 7.83
CA GLY A 373 16.01 -11.11 8.42
C GLY A 373 15.69 -9.74 7.82
N ASP A 374 16.22 -9.40 6.64
CA ASP A 374 16.04 -8.09 6.04
C ASP A 374 14.56 -7.82 5.73
N LEU A 375 13.85 -8.81 5.19
CA LEU A 375 12.42 -8.69 4.89
C LEU A 375 11.58 -8.64 6.17
N LYS A 376 11.94 -9.47 7.15
CA LYS A 376 11.32 -9.48 8.46
C LYS A 376 11.49 -8.14 9.17
N ASN A 377 12.70 -7.59 9.23
CA ASN A 377 13.00 -6.33 9.93
C ASN A 377 12.46 -5.11 9.19
N ALA A 378 12.34 -5.17 7.86
CA ALA A 378 11.62 -4.17 7.08
C ALA A 378 10.12 -4.14 7.40
N THR A 379 9.53 -5.27 7.75
CA THR A 379 8.10 -5.37 8.09
C THR A 379 7.82 -5.16 9.58
N ASP A 380 8.67 -5.68 10.46
CA ASP A 380 8.62 -5.55 11.91
C ASP A 380 9.94 -4.95 12.44
N ARG A 381 9.88 -3.66 12.78
CA ARG A 381 11.02 -2.87 13.27
C ARG A 381 11.35 -3.14 14.74
N THR A 382 10.73 -4.14 15.38
CA THR A 382 10.96 -4.44 16.81
C THR A 382 12.44 -4.66 17.13
N ALA A 383 13.15 -5.42 16.30
CA ALA A 383 14.58 -5.66 16.49
C ALA A 383 15.39 -4.36 16.36
N ASP A 384 15.11 -3.57 15.32
CA ASP A 384 15.80 -2.32 15.01
C ASP A 384 15.61 -1.27 16.12
N TYR A 385 14.41 -1.15 16.69
CA TYR A 385 14.14 -0.23 17.81
C TYR A 385 14.46 -0.84 19.19
N GLY A 386 15.22 -1.94 19.26
CA GLY A 386 15.63 -2.56 20.52
C GLY A 386 14.45 -2.96 21.42
N GLY A 387 13.35 -3.40 20.81
CA GLY A 387 12.13 -3.86 21.50
C GLY A 387 11.09 -2.77 21.81
N ILE A 388 11.34 -1.51 21.46
CA ILE A 388 10.49 -0.38 21.89
C ILE A 388 9.30 -0.11 20.97
N SER A 389 9.47 -0.35 19.66
CA SER A 389 8.43 -0.11 18.65
C SER A 389 8.51 -1.14 17.54
N LYS A 390 7.37 -1.57 17.03
CA LYS A 390 7.26 -2.48 15.87
C LYS A 390 7.24 -1.75 14.52
N PHE A 391 6.97 -0.46 14.56
CA PHE A 391 6.74 0.40 13.40
C PHE A 391 7.55 1.68 13.50
N ASP A 392 7.69 2.38 12.38
CA ASP A 392 8.40 3.66 12.34
C ASP A 392 7.74 4.73 13.19
N LEU A 393 8.57 5.40 13.97
CA LEU A 393 8.15 6.43 14.91
C LEU A 393 8.21 7.81 14.25
N THR A 394 7.17 8.62 14.47
CA THR A 394 7.26 10.05 14.16
C THR A 394 8.16 10.76 15.18
N THR A 395 8.65 11.95 14.84
CA THR A 395 9.52 12.73 15.74
C THR A 395 8.86 12.98 17.11
N GLU A 396 7.55 13.19 17.16
CA GLU A 396 6.78 13.40 18.39
C GLU A 396 6.67 12.12 19.21
N ALA A 397 6.39 10.98 18.56
CA ALA A 397 6.29 9.68 19.21
C ALA A 397 7.64 9.24 19.78
N ALA A 398 8.72 9.41 19.00
CA ALA A 398 10.09 9.15 19.44
C ALA A 398 10.46 10.00 20.67
N ARG A 399 10.21 11.31 20.61
CA ARG A 399 10.45 12.22 21.77
C ARG A 399 9.63 11.83 22.99
N SER A 400 8.40 11.37 22.82
CA SER A 400 7.57 10.88 23.92
C SER A 400 8.17 9.64 24.56
N LYS A 401 8.62 8.66 23.76
CA LYS A 401 9.25 7.42 24.22
C LYS A 401 10.61 7.68 24.91
N LEU A 402 11.37 8.67 24.45
CA LEU A 402 12.64 9.10 25.05
C LEU A 402 12.48 9.81 26.40
N ARG A 403 11.25 10.11 26.85
CA ARG A 403 11.01 10.61 28.22
C ARG A 403 11.23 9.53 29.28
N ASP A 404 11.10 8.26 28.92
CA ASP A 404 11.40 7.14 29.81
C ASP A 404 12.93 6.95 29.90
N PRO A 405 13.53 7.04 31.10
CA PRO A 405 14.96 6.82 31.29
C PRO A 405 15.46 5.46 30.75
N ASN A 406 14.63 4.42 30.78
CA ASN A 406 15.02 3.10 30.27
C ASN A 406 15.19 3.11 28.74
N ASN A 407 14.30 3.81 28.03
CA ASN A 407 14.39 3.95 26.58
C ASN A 407 15.55 4.87 26.19
N LEU A 408 15.84 5.90 27.00
CA LEU A 408 16.99 6.78 26.80
C LEU A 408 18.34 6.08 27.02
N ASN A 409 18.36 5.00 27.79
CA ASN A 409 19.57 4.18 28.00
C ASN A 409 19.71 3.05 26.96
N ASN A 410 18.69 2.83 26.12
CA ASN A 410 18.72 1.83 25.06
C ASN A 410 19.52 2.37 23.85
N THR A 411 20.77 1.92 23.74
CA THR A 411 21.70 2.36 22.69
C THR A 411 21.23 1.99 21.29
N THR A 412 20.62 0.80 21.13
CA THR A 412 20.05 0.34 19.86
C THR A 412 18.92 1.26 19.42
N PHE A 413 18.00 1.59 20.32
CA PHE A 413 16.89 2.50 20.03
C PHE A 413 17.36 3.89 19.62
N ILE A 414 18.33 4.47 20.35
CA ILE A 414 18.88 5.79 20.01
C ILE A 414 19.63 5.77 18.68
N ALA A 415 20.43 4.74 18.43
CA ALA A 415 21.18 4.58 17.18
C ALA A 415 20.22 4.54 15.98
N THR A 416 19.13 3.79 16.10
CA THR A 416 18.09 3.67 15.06
C THR A 416 17.32 4.98 14.87
N LEU A 417 16.92 5.66 15.96
CA LEU A 417 16.27 6.97 15.85
C LEU A 417 17.19 8.02 15.16
N LEU A 418 18.50 7.94 15.40
CA LEU A 418 19.50 8.78 14.74
C LEU A 418 19.72 8.42 13.27
N SER A 419 19.75 7.13 12.93
CA SER A 419 19.90 6.67 11.54
C SER A 419 18.69 7.05 10.69
N ASP A 420 17.49 6.91 11.26
CA ASP A 420 16.23 7.23 10.60
C ASP A 420 16.00 8.75 10.53
N GLY A 421 16.84 9.55 11.19
CA GLY A 421 16.74 11.01 11.22
C GLY A 421 15.54 11.54 12.03
N THR A 422 14.85 10.66 12.78
CA THR A 422 13.71 11.02 13.62
C THR A 422 14.10 11.94 14.78
N ILE A 423 15.35 11.83 15.26
CA ILE A 423 15.94 12.75 16.22
C ILE A 423 17.24 13.34 15.68
N SER A 424 17.56 14.57 16.06
CA SER A 424 18.78 15.24 15.60
C SER A 424 20.03 14.59 16.20
N LYS A 425 21.15 14.63 15.48
CA LYS A 425 22.48 14.25 16.00
C LYS A 425 22.87 14.99 17.28
N ASN A 426 22.29 16.16 17.51
CA ASN A 426 22.48 17.00 18.68
C ASN A 426 21.41 16.77 19.77
N PHE A 427 20.67 15.66 19.79
CA PHE A 427 19.55 15.49 20.74
C PHE A 427 20.01 15.51 22.21
N VAL A 428 21.28 15.19 22.48
CA VAL A 428 21.89 15.22 23.82
C VAL A 428 22.26 16.65 24.25
N ASN A 429 22.33 17.61 23.30
CA ASN A 429 22.66 18.99 23.62
C ASN A 429 21.46 19.69 24.27
N SER A 430 21.45 19.73 25.60
CA SER A 430 20.48 20.49 26.41
C SER A 430 20.55 22.01 26.19
N THR A 431 21.57 22.51 25.49
CA THR A 431 21.80 23.92 25.22
C THR A 431 21.87 24.19 23.72
N ALA A 432 21.05 25.13 23.26
CA ALA A 432 21.10 25.59 21.88
C ALA A 432 22.48 26.25 21.61
N PRO A 433 23.12 26.01 20.46
CA PRO A 433 24.49 26.43 20.22
C PRO A 433 24.69 27.95 20.20
N ASN A 434 23.64 28.76 19.99
CA ASN A 434 23.72 30.23 20.08
C ASN A 434 22.36 30.87 20.42
N PHE A 435 22.32 31.73 21.44
CA PHE A 435 21.27 32.74 21.57
C PHE A 435 21.65 33.93 20.69
N GLY A 436 20.95 34.12 19.57
CA GLY A 436 20.81 35.47 19.03
C GLY A 436 20.02 36.29 20.04
N ARG A 437 20.54 37.44 20.48
CA ARG A 437 19.80 38.36 21.35
C ARG A 437 18.44 38.66 20.70
N VAL A 438 17.35 38.37 21.42
CA VAL A 438 16.03 38.88 21.06
C VAL A 438 16.08 40.40 21.25
N VAL A 439 16.05 41.14 20.15
CA VAL A 439 15.88 42.59 20.20
C VAL A 439 14.37 42.84 20.26
N SER A 440 13.88 43.48 21.33
CA SER A 440 12.47 43.88 21.40
C SER A 440 12.16 44.90 20.31
N ALA A 441 10.92 44.90 19.81
CA ALA A 441 10.46 45.79 18.73
C ALA A 441 10.37 47.27 19.15
N ASP A 442 10.68 47.59 20.41
CA ASP A 442 10.70 48.96 20.89
C ASP A 442 12.03 49.63 20.51
N LYS A 443 11.93 50.65 19.65
CA LYS A 443 13.06 51.49 19.25
C LYS A 443 13.58 52.25 20.47
N ILE A 444 14.55 51.67 21.18
CA ILE A 444 15.34 52.40 22.18
C ILE A 444 16.51 53.06 21.43
N ALA A 445 16.61 54.38 21.50
CA ALA A 445 17.69 55.14 20.90
C ALA A 445 19.03 54.78 21.58
N VAL A 446 19.95 54.17 20.82
CA VAL A 446 21.31 53.89 21.27
C VAL A 446 22.19 55.11 20.96
N ARG A 447 22.73 55.75 22.00
CA ARG A 447 23.69 56.86 21.87
C ARG A 447 25.10 56.27 21.76
N GLY A 448 25.78 56.48 20.63
CA GLY A 448 27.17 56.07 20.45
C GLY A 448 28.10 56.84 21.41
N THR A 449 28.94 56.13 22.15
CA THR A 449 29.96 56.73 23.02
C THR A 449 31.32 56.67 22.34
N GLU A 450 31.62 57.62 21.46
CA GLU A 450 33.01 57.97 21.18
C GLU A 450 33.46 59.01 22.21
N SER A 451 34.55 58.70 22.92
CA SER A 451 35.12 59.54 23.97
C SER A 451 35.95 60.66 23.36
N MET A 452 35.43 61.90 23.36
CA MET A 452 36.25 63.07 23.07
C MET A 452 37.05 63.47 24.33
N GLY A 453 38.30 63.04 24.39
CA GLY A 453 39.28 63.42 25.41
C GLY A 453 40.06 64.70 25.05
N LYS A 454 40.31 65.54 26.07
CA LYS A 454 40.73 66.95 26.01
C LYS A 454 42.13 67.22 25.43
N GLN A 455 42.27 68.37 24.77
CA GLN A 455 43.57 69.02 24.50
C GLN A 455 44.30 69.39 25.80
N SER A 456 45.58 69.02 25.90
CA SER A 456 46.59 69.71 26.71
C SER A 456 47.93 69.62 26.00
N ALA A 457 48.57 70.77 25.80
CA ALA A 457 49.86 70.92 25.14
C ALA A 457 51.00 70.36 26.01
N GLN A 458 51.97 69.65 25.42
CA GLN A 458 53.37 70.09 25.35
C GLN A 458 54.32 69.02 24.78
N THR A 459 55.07 69.46 23.76
CA THR A 459 56.49 69.18 23.47
C THR A 459 56.92 67.79 22.97
N ARG A 460 57.40 67.81 21.71
CA ARG A 460 58.22 66.77 21.06
C ARG A 460 59.49 66.47 21.87
N LEU A 461 59.85 65.20 21.98
CA LEU A 461 61.25 64.76 21.95
C LEU A 461 61.36 63.43 21.19
N PHE A 462 62.20 63.42 20.16
CA PHE A 462 62.59 62.22 19.40
C PHE A 462 63.51 61.35 20.25
N THR A 463 63.47 60.03 20.05
CA THR A 463 64.69 59.20 19.99
C THR A 463 64.41 57.92 19.21
N ASN A 464 65.29 57.67 18.23
CA ASN A 464 65.35 56.48 17.39
C ASN A 464 66.02 55.33 18.15
N THR A 465 65.49 54.12 18.00
CA THR A 465 66.19 52.93 17.51
C THR A 465 65.17 51.90 17.07
#